data_AF-A0A1F5RBY5-F1
#
_entry.id   AF-A0A1F5RBY5-F1
#
_cell.length_a   1.000
_cell.length_b   1.000
_cell.length_c   1.000
_cell.angle_alpha   90.00
_cell.angle_beta   90.00
_cell.angle_gamma   90.00
#
_symmetry.space_group_name_H-M   'P 1'
#
loop_
_entity.id
_entity.type
_entity.pdbx_description
1 polymer ?
#
loop_
_entity_poly.entity_id
_entity_poly.type
_entity_poly.pdbx_seq_one_letter_code
_entity_poly.pdbx_strand_id
1 'polypeptide(L)' 'MKCPYCTAEMVRGYIYGDRYKLKWLPEEKSLLLGLWAIGSIKLGEFAGFGRPKVGANMCQACRKFIIDM' A
#
# COMPACT_ATOMS: atom_id res chain seq x y z
N MET A 1 10.12 3.26 13.63
CA MET A 1 11.15 3.44 12.58
C MET A 1 11.23 4.93 12.26
N LYS A 2 12.40 5.45 11.88
CA LYS A 2 12.53 6.86 11.51
C LYS A 2 12.08 7.09 10.07
N CYS A 3 11.35 8.18 9.83
CA CYS A 3 10.99 8.61 8.48
C CYS A 3 12.23 9.09 7.73
N PRO A 4 12.55 8.55 6.54
CA PRO A 4 13.74 8.96 5.79
C PRO A 4 13.61 10.37 5.19
N TYR A 5 12.42 10.96 5.20
CA TYR A 5 12.16 12.29 4.61
C TYR A 5 12.16 13.42 5.62
N CYS A 6 11.78 13.15 6.87
CA CYS A 6 11.62 14.20 7.89
C CYS A 6 12.09 13.78 9.30
N THR A 7 12.74 12.61 9.40
CA THR A 7 13.35 12.04 10.63
C THR A 7 12.42 11.86 11.84
N ALA A 8 11.12 12.14 11.71
CA ALA A 8 10.11 11.85 12.73
C ALA A 8 9.94 10.33 12.95
N GLU A 9 9.46 9.95 14.14
CA GLU A 9 9.03 8.57 14.39
C GLU A 9 7.82 8.20 13.52
N MET A 10 7.77 6.94 13.09
CA MET A 10 6.69 6.39 12.28
C MET A 10 5.91 5.34 13.04
N VAL A 11 4.60 5.27 12.77
CA VAL A 11 3.67 4.34 13.37
C VAL A 11 3.51 3.12 12.47
N ARG A 12 3.75 1.92 13.00
CA ARG A 12 3.52 0.66 12.27
C ARG A 12 2.02 0.35 12.24
N GLY A 13 1.54 -0.15 11.11
CA GLY A 13 0.15 -0.54 10.91
C GLY A 13 -0.04 -1.41 9.67
N TYR A 14 -1.28 -1.51 9.22
CA TYR A 14 -1.66 -2.28 8.04
C TYR A 14 -2.54 -1.46 7.10
N ILE A 15 -2.31 -1.59 5.80
CA ILE A 15 -3.23 -1.12 4.76
C ILE A 15 -4.10 -2.30 4.36
N TYR A 16 -5.42 -2.16 4.48
CA TYR A 16 -6.38 -3.20 4.14
C TYR A 16 -6.99 -2.96 2.75
N GLY A 17 -7.07 -4.01 1.94
CA GLY A 17 -7.97 -4.04 0.80
C GLY A 17 -9.37 -4.40 1.26
N ASP A 18 -10.39 -3.72 0.73
CA ASP A 18 -11.77 -3.92 1.19
C ASP A 18 -12.33 -5.29 0.77
N ARG A 19 -12.38 -5.56 -0.54
CA ARG A 19 -12.75 -6.88 -1.11
C ARG A 19 -11.59 -7.56 -1.83
N TYR A 20 -10.80 -6.78 -2.56
CA TYR A 20 -9.66 -7.26 -3.33
C TYR A 20 -8.37 -6.63 -2.83
N LYS A 21 -7.23 -7.25 -3.15
CA LYS A 21 -5.91 -6.64 -2.90
C LYS A 21 -5.85 -5.27 -3.56
N LEU A 22 -5.35 -4.27 -2.82
CA LEU A 22 -4.96 -3.01 -3.44
C LEU A 22 -3.87 -3.27 -4.46
N LYS A 23 -3.87 -2.47 -5.52
CA LYS A 23 -2.97 -2.62 -6.64
C LYS A 23 -2.26 -1.29 -6.84
N TRP A 24 -0.94 -1.31 -6.83
CA TRP A 24 -0.15 -0.18 -7.25
C TRP A 24 0.08 -0.28 -8.76
N LEU A 25 -0.25 0.79 -9.47
CA LEU A 25 -0.03 0.93 -10.89
C LEU A 25 0.85 2.16 -11.10
N PRO A 26 1.96 2.06 -11.86
CA PRO A 26 2.76 3.22 -12.24
C PRO A 26 1.91 4.29 -12.93
N GLU A 27 2.23 5.56 -12.72
CA GLU A 27 1.48 6.70 -13.25
C GLU A 27 1.45 6.73 -14.79
N GLU A 28 2.51 6.27 -15.43
CA GLU A 28 2.61 6.15 -16.88
C GLU A 28 1.69 5.07 -17.49
N LYS A 29 1.05 4.23 -16.66
CA LYS A 29 0.09 3.22 -17.10
C LYS A 29 -1.33 3.65 -16.74
N SER A 30 -2.27 3.35 -17.64
CA SER A 30 -3.70 3.59 -17.43
C SER A 30 -4.45 2.30 -17.12
N LEU A 31 -5.65 2.45 -16.55
CA LEU A 31 -6.59 1.35 -16.39
C LEU A 31 -7.11 0.92 -17.77
N LEU A 32 -7.00 -0.35 -18.12
CA LEU A 32 -7.63 -0.88 -19.33
C LEU A 32 -9.17 -0.80 -19.15
N LEU A 33 -9.84 -0.19 -20.12
CA LEU A 33 -11.29 0.10 -20.08
C LEU A 33 -11.73 0.90 -18.83
N GLY A 34 -10.82 1.65 -18.19
CA GLY A 34 -11.11 2.38 -16.95
C GLY A 34 -11.33 1.49 -15.71
N LEU A 35 -11.16 0.16 -15.84
CA LEU A 35 -11.52 -0.81 -14.80
C LEU A 35 -10.34 -1.70 -14.40
N TRP A 36 -9.54 -2.14 -15.36
CA TRP A 36 -8.55 -3.19 -15.15
C TRP A 36 -7.14 -2.61 -15.01
N ALA A 37 -6.58 -2.65 -13.80
CA ALA A 37 -5.19 -2.32 -13.54
C ALA A 37 -4.24 -3.45 -14.03
N ILE A 38 -4.13 -3.63 -15.34
CA ILE A 38 -3.27 -4.67 -15.94
C ILE A 38 -1.81 -4.31 -15.77
N GLY A 39 -0.98 -5.27 -15.35
CA GLY A 39 0.44 -5.04 -15.07
C GLY A 39 0.70 -4.28 -13.76
N SER A 40 -0.30 -4.17 -12.88
CA SER A 40 -0.15 -3.63 -11.53
C SER A 40 0.56 -4.59 -10.58
N ILE A 41 1.21 -4.06 -9.56
CA ILE A 41 1.73 -4.83 -8.43
C ILE A 41 0.63 -4.96 -7.37
N LYS A 42 0.32 -6.18 -6.95
CA LYS A 42 -0.65 -6.42 -5.86
C LYS A 42 0.03 -6.15 -4.52
N LEU A 43 -0.56 -5.29 -3.70
CA LEU A 43 -0.09 -5.00 -2.36
C LEU A 43 -0.68 -6.01 -1.37
N GLY A 44 0.19 -6.74 -0.66
CA GLY A 44 -0.17 -7.59 0.46
C GLY A 44 -0.65 -8.99 0.12
N GLU A 45 -0.93 -9.75 1.18
CA GLU A 45 -1.30 -11.16 1.13
C GLU A 45 -2.68 -11.42 1.75
N PHE A 46 -3.26 -12.57 1.38
CA PHE A 46 -4.44 -13.07 2.08
C PHE A 46 -3.98 -13.80 3.33
N ALA A 47 -4.25 -13.24 4.50
CA ALA A 47 -4.06 -13.94 5.77
C ALA A 47 -5.24 -14.90 6.01
N GLY A 48 -5.32 -15.99 5.24
CA GLY A 48 -6.37 -17.01 5.37
C GLY A 48 -7.79 -16.45 5.26
N PHE A 49 -8.63 -16.70 6.28
CA PHE A 49 -9.95 -16.09 6.42
C PHE A 49 -9.83 -14.63 6.87
N GLY A 50 -9.59 -13.73 5.93
CA GLY A 50 -9.48 -12.30 6.23
C GLY A 50 -9.36 -11.42 4.99
N ARG A 51 -9.51 -10.11 5.22
CA ARG A 51 -9.27 -9.09 4.20
C ARG A 51 -7.77 -9.07 3.84
N PRO A 52 -7.42 -8.89 2.55
CA PRO A 52 -6.03 -8.75 2.16
C PRO A 52 -5.43 -7.52 2.85
N LYS A 53 -4.20 -7.65 3.34
CA LYS A 53 -3.50 -6.54 4.00
C LYS A 53 -2.01 -6.54 3.71
N VAL A 54 -1.40 -5.36 3.75
CA VAL A 54 0.06 -5.18 3.66
C VAL A 54 0.54 -4.39 4.88
N GLY A 55 1.68 -4.79 5.44
CA GLY A 55 2.31 -4.05 6.53
C GLY A 55 2.85 -2.71 6.01
N ALA A 56 2.69 -1.66 6.80
CA ALA A 56 3.25 -0.36 6.45
C ALA A 56 3.62 0.43 7.71
N ASN A 57 4.48 1.42 7.52
CA ASN A 57 4.77 2.42 8.52
C ASN A 57 4.31 3.78 8.00
N MET A 58 3.54 4.51 8.79
CA MET A 58 2.97 5.81 8.44
C MET A 58 3.69 6.90 9.24
N CYS A 59 4.28 7.85 8.53
CA CYS A 59 4.79 9.07 9.15
C CYS A 59 3.66 10.09 9.26
N GLN A 60 3.25 10.42 10.48
CA GLN A 60 2.17 11.36 10.73
C GLN A 60 2.55 12.80 10.36
N ALA A 61 3.83 13.17 10.50
CA ALA A 61 4.30 14.53 10.21
C ALA A 61 4.23 14.89 8.71
N CYS A 62 4.72 14.01 7.83
CA CYS A 62 4.80 14.29 6.39
C CYS A 62 3.80 13.49 5.54
N ARG A 63 2.93 12.70 6.19
CA ARG A 63 1.85 11.89 5.59
C ARG A 63 2.34 10.92 4.51
N LYS A 64 3.49 10.30 4.73
CA LYS A 64 4.08 9.30 3.82
C LYS A 64 4.02 7.92 4.44
N PHE A 65 3.77 6.93 3.59
CA PHE A 65 3.85 5.52 3.94
C PHE A 65 5.16 4.91 3.42
N ILE A 66 5.73 4.00 4.20
CA ILE A 66 6.70 3.02 3.72
C ILE A 66 6.03 1.67 3.84
N ILE A 67 5.80 1.02 2.71
CA ILE A 67 5.09 -0.25 2.61
C ILE A 67 6.12 -1.37 2.60
N ASP A 68 5.91 -2.37 3.46
CA ASP A 68 6.72 -3.58 3.57
C ASP A 68 6.09 -4.64 2.65
N MET A 69 6.75 -4.87 1.50
CA MET A 69 6.22 -5.64 0.36
C MET A 69 6.80 -7.04 0.30
#